data_AF-A0AAJ2S8Z0-F1
#
_entry.id   AF-A0AAJ2S8Z0-F1
#
_cell.length_a   1.000
_cell.length_b   1.000
_cell.length_c   1.000
_cell.angle_alpha   90.00
_cell.angle_beta   90.00
_cell.angle_gamma   90.00
#
_symmetry.space_group_name_H-M   'P 1'
#
loop_
_entity.id
_entity.type
_entity.pdbx_description
1 polymer ?
#
loop_
_entity_poly.entity_id
_entity_poly.type
_entity_poly.pdbx_seq_one_letter_code
_entity_poly.pdbx_strand_id
1 'polypeptide(L)'
;MKRSHPEQLKDELIGEAVLDLLRNKRPVNAKSLIHQLRVMQASEKDSERLSLITKILADMNTALSPRQQDEGEIRLRDRVDGGMNGREPSNSGKLH
;
A
#
# COMPACT_ATOMS: atom_id res chain seq x y z
N MET A 1 -16.98 -15.41 10.71
CA MET A 1 -16.25 -15.71 9.46
C MET A 1 -15.06 -16.59 9.79
N LYS A 2 -14.92 -17.78 9.18
CA LYS A 2 -13.77 -18.66 9.41
C LYS A 2 -12.58 -18.11 8.61
N ARG A 3 -11.65 -17.41 9.27
CA ARG A 3 -10.35 -17.06 8.67
C ARG A 3 -9.60 -18.35 8.37
N SER A 4 -8.87 -18.39 7.27
CA SER A 4 -8.07 -19.56 6.92
C SER A 4 -6.98 -19.78 7.98
N HIS A 5 -6.62 -21.03 8.26
CA HIS A 5 -5.55 -21.38 9.22
C HIS A 5 -4.25 -20.57 9.04
N PRO A 6 -3.72 -20.35 7.81
CA PRO A 6 -2.52 -19.55 7.63
C PRO A 6 -2.69 -18.07 7.96
N GLU A 7 -3.89 -17.50 7.81
CA GLU A 7 -4.15 -16.10 8.19
C GLU A 7 -4.20 -15.93 9.71
N GLN A 8 -4.79 -16.90 10.42
CA GLN A 8 -4.81 -16.90 11.89
C GLN A 8 -3.39 -17.01 12.44
N LEU A 9 -2.59 -17.93 11.90
CA LEU A 9 -1.19 -18.10 12.32
C LEU A 9 -0.35 -16.87 12.00
N LYS A 10 -0.63 -16.16 10.90
CA LYS A 10 0.00 -14.88 10.59
C LYS A 10 -0.31 -13.81 11.64
N ASP A 11 -1.59 -13.67 12.01
CA ASP A 11 -2.02 -12.70 13.01
C ASP A 11 -1.44 -13.02 14.41
N GLU A 12 -1.35 -14.31 14.76
CA GLU A 12 -0.73 -14.77 16.00
C GLU A 12 0.77 -14.43 16.05
N LEU A 13 1.53 -14.72 14.99
CA LEU A 13 2.96 -14.40 14.91
C LEU A 13 3.25 -12.89 15.04
N ILE A 14 2.41 -12.06 14.40
CA ILE A 14 2.50 -10.60 14.54
C ILE A 14 2.14 -10.18 15.98
N GLY A 15 1.09 -10.78 16.53
CA GLY A 15 0.64 -10.56 17.92
C GLY A 15 1.73 -10.88 18.94
N GLU A 16 2.39 -12.03 18.81
CA GLU A 16 3.53 -12.45 19.64
C GLU A 16 4.67 -11.43 19.57
N ALA A 17 5.06 -11.03 18.36
CA ALA A 17 6.12 -10.04 18.16
C ALA A 17 5.78 -8.68 18.79
N VAL A 18 4.54 -8.20 18.63
CA VAL A 18 4.08 -6.94 19.20
C VAL A 18 3.99 -7.03 20.73
N LEU A 19 3.51 -8.15 21.26
CA LEU A 19 3.42 -8.39 22.70
C LEU A 19 4.82 -8.36 23.34
N ASP A 20 5.82 -8.95 22.70
CA ASP A 20 7.21 -8.89 23.16
C ASP A 20 7.77 -7.46 23.14
N LEU A 21 7.45 -6.66 22.13
CA LEU A 21 7.84 -5.25 22.12
C LEU A 21 7.22 -4.49 23.30
N LEU A 22 5.94 -4.72 23.58
CA LEU A 22 5.22 -4.10 24.70
C LEU A 22 5.80 -4.52 26.05
N ARG A 23 6.05 -5.82 26.25
CA ARG A 23 6.65 -6.36 27.48
C ARG A 23 8.01 -5.76 27.77
N ASN A 24 8.81 -5.53 26.73
CA ASN A 24 10.16 -4.97 26.84
C ASN A 24 10.17 -3.43 26.75
N LYS A 25 9.00 -2.77 26.76
CA LYS A 25 8.85 -1.30 26.63
C LYS A 25 9.59 -0.72 25.41
N ARG A 26 9.67 -1.51 24.33
CA ARG A 26 10.30 -1.11 23.07
C ARG A 26 9.30 -0.31 22.22
N PRO A 27 9.77 0.62 21.37
CA PRO A 27 8.88 1.37 20.49
C PRO A 27 8.07 0.44 19.58
N VAL A 28 6.75 0.64 19.51
CA VAL A 28 5.87 -0.11 18.61
C VAL A 28 5.79 0.63 17.28
N ASN A 29 6.69 0.29 16.37
CA ASN A 29 6.74 0.81 15.01
C ASN A 29 7.27 -0.25 14.04
N ALA A 30 7.19 0.03 12.74
CA ALA A 30 7.59 -0.91 11.69
C ALA A 30 9.03 -1.42 11.83
N LYS A 31 9.99 -0.54 12.19
CA LYS A 31 11.40 -0.93 12.34
C LYS A 31 11.60 -1.89 13.51
N SER A 32 11.00 -1.58 14.66
CA SER A 32 11.05 -2.45 15.84
C SER A 32 10.36 -3.79 15.60
N LEU A 33 9.24 -3.79 14.88
CA LEU A 33 8.51 -5.02 14.54
C LEU A 33 9.31 -5.90 13.58
N ILE A 34 9.90 -5.33 12.51
CA ILE A 34 10.81 -6.05 11.60
C ILE A 34 11.98 -6.66 12.37
N HIS A 35 12.58 -5.88 13.28
CA HIS A 35 13.66 -6.40 14.12
C HIS A 35 13.19 -7.58 14.97
N GLN A 36 12.04 -7.48 15.64
CA GLN A 36 11.53 -8.55 16.50
C GLN A 36 11.20 -9.82 15.70
N LEU A 37 10.57 -9.67 14.53
CA LEU A 37 10.27 -10.79 13.63
C LEU A 37 11.55 -11.49 13.13
N ARG A 38 12.64 -10.76 12.90
CA ARG A 38 13.94 -11.36 12.56
C ARG A 38 14.56 -12.13 13.73
N VAL A 39 14.39 -11.65 14.96
CA VAL A 39 14.82 -12.39 16.15
C VAL A 39 14.03 -13.69 16.27
N MET A 40 12.70 -13.63 16.10
CA MET A 40 11.86 -14.82 16.07
C MET A 40 12.30 -15.79 14.97
N GLN A 41 12.54 -15.30 13.75
CA GLN A 41 13.01 -16.09 12.61
C GLN A 41 14.30 -16.87 12.92
N ALA A 42 15.25 -16.24 13.61
CA ALA A 42 16.54 -16.85 13.93
C ALA A 42 16.45 -17.97 14.99
N SER A 43 15.44 -17.91 15.85
CA SER A 43 15.20 -18.91 16.91
C SER A 43 14.11 -19.94 16.57
N GLU A 44 13.39 -19.75 15.46
CA GLU A 44 12.23 -20.56 15.08
C GLU A 44 12.66 -21.96 14.59
N LYS A 45 11.94 -22.98 15.04
CA LYS A 45 12.19 -24.39 14.69
C LYS A 45 11.10 -24.95 13.80
N ASP A 46 9.91 -24.36 13.87
CA ASP A 46 8.77 -24.77 13.06
C ASP A 46 8.91 -24.20 11.64
N SER A 47 8.89 -25.08 10.64
CA SER A 47 9.12 -24.71 9.24
C SER A 47 7.94 -23.93 8.63
N GLU A 48 6.72 -24.16 9.11
CA GLU A 48 5.52 -23.42 8.68
C GLU A 48 5.56 -21.99 9.23
N ARG A 49 5.86 -21.83 10.52
CA ARG A 49 6.05 -20.53 11.18
C ARG A 49 7.20 -19.77 10.54
N LEU A 50 8.34 -20.42 10.26
CA LEU A 50 9.48 -19.80 9.60
C LEU A 50 9.12 -19.27 8.19
N SER A 51 8.37 -20.05 7.41
CA SER A 51 7.87 -19.66 6.09
C SER A 51 6.95 -18.44 6.17
N LEU A 52 6.05 -18.43 7.16
CA LEU A 52 5.15 -17.30 7.39
C LEU A 52 5.88 -16.04 7.86
N ILE A 53 6.84 -16.15 8.79
CA ILE A 53 7.66 -15.01 9.23
C ILE A 53 8.40 -14.39 8.04
N THR A 54 8.94 -15.24 7.15
CA THR A 54 9.61 -14.78 5.92
C THR A 54 8.66 -14.01 5.00
N LYS A 55 7.43 -14.52 4.81
CA LYS A 55 6.39 -13.84 4.01
C LYS A 55 5.99 -12.50 4.63
N ILE A 56 5.74 -12.45 5.94
CA ILE A 56 5.39 -11.21 6.66
C ILE A 56 6.48 -10.14 6.45
N LEU A 57 7.76 -10.51 6.58
CA LEU A 57 8.86 -9.59 6.39
C LEU A 57 8.94 -9.05 4.95
N ALA A 58 8.66 -9.89 3.94
CA ALA A 58 8.62 -9.47 2.54
C ALA A 58 7.44 -8.51 2.26
N ASP A 59 6.26 -8.82 2.80
CA ASP A 59 5.06 -7.98 2.68
C ASP A 59 5.29 -6.60 3.31
N MET A 60 5.90 -6.56 4.50
CA MET A 60 6.23 -5.31 5.18
C MET A 60 7.24 -4.47 4.40
N ASN A 61 8.30 -5.09 3.85
CA ASN A 61 9.28 -4.36 3.02
C ASN A 61 8.66 -3.80 1.73
N THR A 62 7.69 -4.52 1.15
CA THR A 62 6.96 -4.06 -0.03
C THR A 62 6.04 -2.89 0.32
N ALA A 63 5.32 -2.98 1.44
CA ALA A 63 4.39 -1.93 1.89
C ALA A 63 5.10 -0.66 2.35
N LEU A 64 6.30 -0.79 2.90
CA LEU A 64 7.12 0.33 3.40
C LEU A 64 8.06 0.92 2.34
N SER A 65 8.23 0.25 1.19
CA SER A 65 8.92 0.85 0.06
C SER A 65 8.07 2.02 -0.46
N PRO A 66 8.67 3.20 -0.68
CA PRO A 66 7.96 4.30 -1.35
C PRO A 66 7.63 3.83 -2.77
N ARG A 67 6.41 3.34 -2.98
CA ARG A 67 5.88 3.15 -4.32
C ARG A 67 5.84 4.51 -4.98
N GLN A 68 6.65 4.67 -6.02
CA GLN A 68 6.42 5.63 -7.09
C GLN A 68 4.95 5.49 -7.48
N GLN A 69 4.13 6.46 -7.09
CA GLN A 69 2.78 6.62 -7.55
C GLN A 69 2.87 7.13 -8.98
N ASP A 70 3.22 6.25 -9.92
CA ASP A 70 2.95 6.54 -11.33
C ASP A 70 1.45 6.32 -11.58
N GLU A 71 0.84 7.45 -11.95
CA GLU A 71 -0.28 7.54 -12.89
C GLU A 71 -1.65 7.04 -12.41
N GLY A 72 -2.13 7.67 -11.33
CA GLY A 72 -3.53 8.05 -11.29
C GLY A 72 -3.74 9.24 -12.24
N GLU A 73 -3.92 8.97 -13.54
CA GLU A 73 -4.47 9.94 -14.50
C GLU A 73 -5.90 10.29 -14.05
N ILE A 74 -6.00 11.21 -13.09
CA ILE A 74 -7.24 11.83 -12.68
C ILE A 74 -7.72 12.64 -13.89
N ARG A 75 -8.52 12.01 -14.75
CA ARG A 75 -9.39 12.70 -15.70
C ARG A 75 -10.50 13.37 -14.89
N LEU A 76 -10.15 14.40 -14.15
CA LEU A 76 -11.10 15.40 -13.69
C LEU A 76 -11.58 16.11 -14.95
N ARG A 77 -12.81 15.75 -15.35
CA ARG A 77 -13.71 16.67 -16.03
C ARG A 77 -13.57 18.04 -15.36
N ASP A 78 -13.01 19.00 -16.07
CA ASP A 78 -13.47 20.37 -15.91
C ASP A 78 -14.20 20.76 -17.19
N ARG A 79 -15.51 20.78 -17.06
CA ARG A 79 -16.46 21.17 -18.09
C ARG A 79 -16.90 22.58 -17.69
N VAL A 80 -16.90 23.46 -18.70
CA VAL A 80 -17.58 24.77 -18.81
C VAL A 80 -17.11 25.91 -17.90
N ASP A 81 -16.46 26.92 -18.50
CA ASP A 81 -17.15 28.21 -18.70
C ASP A 81 -16.45 29.12 -19.75
N GLY A 82 -17.25 29.97 -20.40
CA GLY A 82 -16.80 31.29 -20.89
C GLY A 82 -16.27 31.39 -22.33
N GLY A 83 -17.15 31.65 -23.30
CA GLY A 83 -16.73 32.06 -24.65
C GLY A 83 -17.85 32.44 -25.61
N MET A 84 -18.71 33.38 -25.22
CA MET A 84 -19.62 34.08 -26.15
C MET A 84 -18.84 34.85 -27.22
N ASN A 85 -19.08 34.56 -28.50
CA ASN A 85 -19.15 35.49 -29.64
C ASN A 85 -19.25 34.65 -30.93
N GLY A 86 -20.14 34.84 -31.88
CA GLY A 86 -21.23 35.78 -32.12
C GLY A 86 -21.92 35.28 -33.41
N ARG A 87 -23.24 35.43 -33.49
CA ARG A 87 -24.02 35.04 -34.68
C ARG A 87 -23.82 36.05 -35.82
N GLU A 88 -23.67 35.47 -37.02
CA GLU A 88 -24.21 35.92 -38.33
C GLU A 88 -23.55 37.09 -39.09
N PRO A 89 -23.84 37.30 -40.41
CA PRO A 89 -23.88 36.34 -41.51
C PRO A 89 -23.24 36.89 -42.83
N SER A 90 -23.28 36.07 -43.90
CA SER A 90 -23.44 36.47 -45.33
C SER A 90 -22.26 37.03 -46.18
N ASN A 91 -22.08 36.35 -47.32
CA ASN A 91 -22.02 36.89 -48.70
C ASN A 91 -20.70 36.97 -49.50
N SER A 92 -20.76 36.33 -50.68
CA SER A 92 -20.22 36.69 -52.01
C SER A 92 -18.73 37.00 -52.27
N GLY A 93 -18.09 36.13 -53.07
CA GLY A 93 -17.49 36.47 -54.39
C GLY A 93 -16.05 37.01 -54.46
N LYS A 94 -15.18 36.27 -55.20
CA LYS A 94 -14.09 36.71 -56.13
C LYS A 94 -13.16 35.51 -56.41
N LEU A 95 -13.20 34.86 -57.57
CA LEU A 95 -12.41 35.16 -58.79
C LEU A 95 -10.90 35.32 -58.54
N HIS A 96 -10.13 34.29 -58.89
CA HIS A 96 -8.91 34.40 -59.70
C HIS A 96 -8.69 33.10 -60.47
#